data_AF-A0AA37GLV0-F1
#
_entry.id   AF-A0AA37GLV0-F1
#
_cell.length_a   1.000
_cell.length_b   1.000
_cell.length_c   1.000
_cell.angle_alpha   90.00
_cell.angle_beta   90.00
_cell.angle_gamma   90.00
#
_symmetry.space_group_name_H-M   'P 1'
#
loop_
_entity.id
_entity.type
_entity.pdbx_description
1 polymer ?
#
loop_
_entity_poly.entity_id
_entity_poly.type
_entity_poly.pdbx_seq_one_letter_code
_entity_poly.pdbx_strand_id
1 'polypeptide(L)'
;MDMPPYVDDLIEAVLATQPNAIVVTQAGNPVSMPWRHSANTILHSWYGGNEAGNAVADVVFGRINPSGKLPMTFPARLEDNPAFLSFGSDNGKVYYSEDVFVGYKWYEKRKIEVAFPFG
;
A
#
# COMPACT_ATOMS: atom_id res chain seq x y z
N MET A 1 -7.25 -7.30 -1.67
CA MET A 1 -6.39 -6.11 -1.53
C MET A 1 -6.46 -5.24 -2.79
N ASP A 2 -7.22 -5.68 -3.79
CA ASP A 2 -7.23 -5.05 -5.10
C ASP A 2 -7.91 -3.70 -5.09
N MET A 3 -7.50 -2.84 -6.01
CA MET A 3 -8.19 -1.58 -6.25
C MET A 3 -9.59 -1.84 -6.82
N PRO A 4 -10.50 -0.86 -6.77
CA PRO A 4 -11.78 -0.97 -7.48
C PRO A 4 -11.58 -1.33 -8.97
N PRO A 5 -12.56 -2.00 -9.59
CA PRO A 5 -12.43 -2.45 -10.97
C PRO A 5 -11.95 -1.35 -11.93
N TYR A 6 -11.08 -1.72 -12.86
CA TYR A 6 -10.50 -0.86 -13.91
C TYR A 6 -9.54 0.24 -13.45
N VAL A 7 -9.31 0.42 -12.15
CA VAL A 7 -8.36 1.44 -11.65
C VAL A 7 -6.93 1.08 -12.05
N ASP A 8 -6.54 -0.19 -11.90
CA ASP A 8 -5.20 -0.64 -12.32
C ASP A 8 -5.00 -0.48 -13.84
N ASP A 9 -6.00 -0.87 -14.66
CA ASP A 9 -5.96 -0.72 -16.12
C ASP A 9 -5.81 0.75 -16.54
N LEU A 10 -6.53 1.65 -15.88
CA LEU A 10 -6.43 3.09 -16.11
C LEU A 10 -5.02 3.61 -15.80
N ILE A 11 -4.45 3.22 -14.66
CA ILE A 11 -3.11 3.65 -14.26
C ILE A 11 -2.07 3.13 -15.25
N GLU A 12 -2.15 1.87 -15.65
CA GLU A 12 -1.25 1.28 -16.65
C GLU A 12 -1.33 2.00 -18.00
N ALA A 13 -2.54 2.28 -18.49
CA ALA A 13 -2.75 3.01 -19.75
C ALA A 13 -2.15 4.43 -19.70
N VAL A 14 -2.30 5.13 -18.57
CA VAL A 14 -1.71 6.46 -18.37
C VAL A 14 -0.19 6.38 -18.32
N LEU A 15 0.37 5.45 -17.54
CA LEU A 15 1.83 5.29 -17.40
C LEU A 15 2.49 4.87 -18.70
N ALA A 16 1.82 4.07 -19.52
CA ALA A 16 2.29 3.71 -20.87
C ALA A 16 2.40 4.92 -21.81
N THR A 17 1.56 5.95 -21.61
CA THR A 17 1.53 7.16 -22.44
C THR A 17 2.39 8.30 -21.87
N GLN A 18 2.40 8.43 -20.54
CA GLN A 18 3.14 9.45 -19.79
C GLN A 18 3.88 8.79 -18.62
N PRO A 19 5.12 8.32 -18.85
CA PRO A 19 5.92 7.63 -17.82
C PRO A 19 6.25 8.50 -16.59
N ASN A 20 6.19 9.83 -16.72
CA ASN A 20 6.45 10.76 -15.62
C ASN A 20 5.19 11.19 -14.86
N ALA A 21 4.04 10.54 -15.09
CA ALA A 21 2.85 10.78 -14.30
C ALA A 21 3.11 10.43 -12.81
N ILE A 22 2.62 11.28 -11.92
CA ILE A 22 2.66 11.03 -10.47
C ILE A 22 1.39 10.29 -10.08
N VAL A 23 1.53 9.09 -9.53
CA VAL A 23 0.38 8.33 -9.02
C VAL A 23 0.19 8.65 -7.53
N VAL A 24 -0.93 9.29 -7.19
CA VAL A 24 -1.30 9.57 -5.79
C VAL A 24 -2.35 8.55 -5.35
N THR A 25 -2.09 7.81 -4.27
CA THR A 25 -3.02 6.81 -3.73
C THR A 25 -3.58 7.24 -2.39
N GLN A 26 -4.89 7.05 -2.20
CA GLN A 26 -5.62 7.33 -0.96
C GLN A 26 -6.32 6.05 -0.48
N ALA A 27 -5.74 5.40 0.52
CA ALA A 27 -6.30 4.21 1.14
C ALA A 27 -5.94 4.17 2.63
N GLY A 28 -6.77 3.53 3.45
CA GLY A 28 -6.49 3.35 4.89
C GLY A 28 -5.62 2.13 5.20
N ASN A 29 -5.41 1.24 4.23
CA ASN A 29 -4.67 -0.02 4.36
C ASN A 29 -3.87 -0.26 3.07
N PRO A 30 -2.94 -1.24 3.05
CA PRO A 30 -2.24 -1.61 1.83
C PRO A 30 -3.21 -1.98 0.71
N VAL A 31 -2.87 -1.57 -0.51
CA VAL A 31 -3.57 -1.90 -1.75
C VAL A 31 -2.60 -2.56 -2.72
N SER A 32 -3.10 -3.47 -3.54
CA SER A 32 -2.32 -4.08 -4.62
C SER A 32 -1.89 -2.99 -5.59
N MET A 33 -0.62 -2.99 -6.01
CA MET A 33 -0.07 -2.07 -7.00
C MET A 33 0.76 -2.86 -8.03
N PRO A 34 0.11 -3.63 -8.93
CA PRO A 34 0.83 -4.41 -9.95
C PRO A 34 1.67 -3.51 -10.87
N TRP A 35 1.15 -2.31 -11.18
CA TRP A 35 1.78 -1.28 -11.99
C TRP A 35 2.94 -0.52 -11.32
N ARG A 36 3.25 -0.77 -10.03
CA ARG A 36 4.22 0.04 -9.26
C ARG A 36 5.61 0.10 -9.87
N HIS A 37 6.02 -0.93 -10.61
CA HIS A 37 7.32 -0.99 -11.28
C HIS A 37 7.38 -0.13 -12.55
N SER A 38 6.22 0.27 -13.08
CA SER A 38 6.09 1.18 -14.23
C SER A 38 5.94 2.64 -13.81
N ALA A 39 5.68 2.90 -12.53
CA ALA A 39 5.50 4.25 -12.00
C ALA A 39 6.83 4.83 -11.49
N ASN A 40 7.27 5.94 -12.07
CA ASN A 40 8.47 6.64 -11.61
C ASN A 40 8.27 7.32 -10.24
N THR A 41 7.03 7.76 -9.95
CA THR A 41 6.70 8.48 -8.71
C THR A 41 5.36 8.01 -8.16
N ILE A 42 5.39 7.54 -6.91
CA ILE A 42 4.19 7.14 -6.16
C ILE A 42 4.14 7.96 -4.86
N LEU A 43 3.01 8.62 -4.61
CA LEU A 43 2.72 9.30 -3.35
C LEU A 43 1.54 8.60 -2.67
N HIS A 44 1.73 8.13 -1.44
CA HIS A 44 0.66 7.57 -0.63
C HIS A 44 0.21 8.59 0.42
N SER A 45 -1.05 9.03 0.36
CA SER A 45 -1.57 10.17 1.14
C SER A 45 -2.64 9.82 2.17
N TRP A 46 -2.97 8.54 2.33
CA TRP A 46 -3.98 8.06 3.30
C TRP A 46 -5.34 8.77 3.12
N TYR A 47 -6.14 8.85 4.19
CA TYR A 47 -7.32 9.71 4.28
C TYR A 47 -7.01 10.94 5.15
N GLY A 48 -6.52 12.00 4.52
CA GLY A 48 -5.99 13.20 5.22
C GLY A 48 -7.00 14.20 5.78
N GLY A 49 -8.30 13.88 5.81
CA GLY A 49 -9.33 14.79 6.32
C GLY A 49 -9.54 16.06 5.49
N ASN A 50 -10.01 17.14 6.13
CA ASN A 50 -10.46 18.36 5.46
C ASN A 50 -9.39 19.01 4.57
N GLU A 51 -8.13 18.97 4.99
CA GLU A 51 -7.01 19.62 4.31
C GLU A 51 -6.23 18.68 3.37
N ALA A 52 -6.75 17.47 3.11
CA ALA A 52 -6.04 16.45 2.33
C ALA A 52 -5.59 16.96 0.95
N GLY A 53 -6.43 17.74 0.27
CA GLY A 53 -6.10 18.31 -1.05
C GLY A 53 -4.94 19.30 -0.99
N ASN A 54 -4.95 20.21 -0.01
CA ASN A 54 -3.88 21.18 0.21
C ASN A 54 -2.58 20.48 0.61
N ALA A 55 -2.65 19.49 1.49
CA ALA A 55 -1.49 18.71 1.93
C ALA A 55 -0.82 17.96 0.76
N VAL A 56 -1.60 17.31 -0.13
CA VAL A 56 -1.06 16.67 -1.33
C VAL A 56 -0.43 17.69 -2.27
N ALA A 57 -1.08 18.84 -2.49
CA ALA A 57 -0.54 19.90 -3.33
C ALA A 57 0.80 20.45 -2.78
N ASP A 58 0.87 20.72 -1.48
CA ASP A 58 2.09 21.26 -0.86
C ASP A 58 3.28 20.30 -0.99
N VAL A 59 3.06 18.98 -0.94
CA VAL A 59 4.09 17.97 -1.20
C VAL A 59 4.46 17.91 -2.68
N VAL A 60 3.48 17.80 -3.59
CA VAL A 60 3.70 17.66 -5.03
C VAL A 60 4.43 18.88 -5.61
N PHE A 61 4.10 20.09 -5.13
CA PHE A 61 4.75 21.33 -5.55
C PHE A 61 5.99 21.70 -4.71
N GLY A 62 6.41 20.83 -3.79
CA GLY A 62 7.66 21.00 -3.03
C GLY A 62 7.66 22.13 -2.00
N ARG A 63 6.50 22.61 -1.58
CA ARG A 63 6.36 23.54 -0.43
C ARG A 63 6.69 22.84 0.89
N ILE A 64 6.38 21.55 0.97
CA ILE A 64 6.74 20.66 2.08
C ILE A 64 7.48 19.45 1.51
N ASN A 65 8.61 19.10 2.13
CA ASN A 65 9.34 17.88 1.80
C ASN A 65 8.65 16.67 2.49
N PRO A 66 8.31 15.58 1.76
CA PRO A 66 7.66 14.42 2.36
C PRO A 66 8.55 13.78 3.44
N SER A 67 7.98 13.57 4.63
CA SER A 67 8.68 12.99 5.79
C SER A 67 7.96 11.81 6.44
N GLY A 68 6.86 11.35 5.85
CA GLY A 68 6.08 10.22 6.36
C GLY A 68 6.81 8.89 6.19
N LYS A 69 6.62 7.98 7.16
CA LYS A 69 7.12 6.60 7.15
C LYS A 69 5.95 5.63 7.24
N LEU A 70 6.06 4.46 6.62
CA LEU A 70 4.96 3.51 6.60
C LEU A 70 4.77 2.90 8.01
N PRO A 71 3.58 3.07 8.63
CA PRO A 71 3.30 2.47 9.93
C PRO A 71 3.00 0.96 9.83
N MET A 72 2.93 0.42 8.60
CA MET A 72 2.61 -0.96 8.31
C MET A 72 3.30 -1.42 7.02
N THR A 73 3.59 -2.72 6.94
CA THR A 73 4.17 -3.32 5.73
C THR A 73 3.12 -3.41 4.62
N PHE A 74 3.50 -3.04 3.39
CA PHE A 74 2.69 -3.26 2.19
C PHE A 74 3.17 -4.56 1.54
N PRO A 75 2.42 -5.68 1.65
CA PRO A 75 2.84 -6.94 1.05
C PRO A 75 2.79 -6.88 -0.47
N ALA A 76 3.59 -7.72 -1.13
CA ALA A 76 3.54 -7.85 -2.59
C ALA A 76 2.23 -8.51 -3.07
N ARG A 77 1.66 -9.42 -2.27
CA ARG A 77 0.39 -10.12 -2.54
C ARG A 77 -0.38 -10.32 -1.25
N LEU A 78 -1.71 -10.49 -1.34
CA LEU A 78 -2.55 -10.71 -0.17
C LEU A 78 -2.18 -12.01 0.57
N GLU A 79 -1.81 -13.04 -0.18
CA GLU A 79 -1.42 -14.38 0.28
C GLU A 79 -0.15 -14.38 1.12
N ASP A 80 0.70 -13.36 0.97
CA ASP A 80 1.95 -13.23 1.72
C ASP A 80 1.71 -12.71 3.15
N ASN A 81 0.51 -12.18 3.43
CA ASN A 81 0.12 -11.68 4.75
C ASN A 81 0.05 -12.80 5.80
N PRO A 82 0.58 -12.60 7.02
CA PRO A 82 0.58 -13.61 8.08
C PRO A 82 -0.82 -14.15 8.43
N ALA A 83 -1.85 -13.32 8.35
CA ALA A 83 -3.21 -13.68 8.70
C ALA A 83 -4.01 -14.26 7.52
N PHE A 84 -3.42 -14.43 6.31
CA PHE A 84 -4.18 -14.76 5.10
C PHE A 84 -5.14 -15.95 5.25
N LEU A 85 -4.71 -17.03 5.90
CA LEU A 85 -5.51 -18.24 6.09
C LEU A 85 -6.44 -18.19 7.32
N SER A 86 -6.24 -17.22 8.20
CA SER A 86 -6.95 -17.14 9.49
C SER A 86 -7.71 -15.83 9.71
N PHE A 87 -7.71 -14.94 8.72
CA PHE A 87 -8.45 -13.69 8.72
C PHE A 87 -9.91 -13.94 8.32
N GLY A 88 -10.74 -14.25 9.31
CA GLY A 88 -12.15 -14.54 9.14
C GLY A 88 -12.71 -15.24 10.37
N SER A 89 -14.04 -15.28 10.48
CA SER A 89 -14.71 -16.03 11.54
C SER A 89 -14.91 -17.47 11.08
N ASP A 90 -14.26 -18.41 11.77
CA ASP A 90 -14.55 -19.84 11.68
C ASP A 90 -15.37 -20.25 12.92
N ASN A 91 -16.66 -20.49 12.72
CA ASN A 91 -17.61 -20.86 13.78
C ASN A 91 -17.56 -19.94 15.02
N GLY A 92 -17.43 -18.63 14.79
CA GLY A 92 -17.40 -17.62 15.86
C GLY A 92 -16.02 -17.42 16.50
N LYS A 93 -14.97 -17.99 15.93
CA LYS A 93 -13.58 -17.84 16.40
C LYS A 93 -12.68 -17.30 15.29
N VAL A 94 -11.63 -16.61 15.71
CA VAL A 94 -10.53 -16.15 14.85
C VAL A 94 -9.24 -16.66 15.46
N TYR A 95 -8.44 -17.40 14.69
CA TYR A 95 -7.18 -17.98 15.17
C TYR A 95 -6.00 -17.08 14.80
N TYR A 96 -5.25 -16.62 15.80
CA TYR A 96 -4.06 -15.79 15.59
C TYR A 96 -2.85 -16.71 15.35
N SER A 97 -2.85 -17.38 14.20
CA SER A 97 -1.91 -18.45 13.86
C SER A 97 -0.48 -17.96 13.62
N GLU A 98 -0.32 -16.67 13.36
CA GLU A 98 0.96 -15.99 13.20
C GLU A 98 1.67 -15.69 14.52
N ASP A 99 0.97 -15.80 15.66
CA ASP A 99 1.50 -15.52 17.01
C ASP A 99 2.21 -14.14 17.05
N VAL A 100 3.41 -14.05 17.61
CA VAL A 100 4.20 -12.81 17.68
C VAL A 100 4.69 -12.29 16.32
N PHE A 101 4.57 -13.06 15.24
CA PHE A 101 5.06 -12.71 13.91
C PHE A 101 4.02 -11.90 13.13
N VAL A 102 3.66 -10.73 13.64
CA VAL A 102 2.74 -9.78 13.01
C VAL A 102 3.50 -8.71 12.23
N GLY A 103 2.98 -8.31 11.06
CA GLY A 103 3.55 -7.24 10.25
C GLY A 103 4.99 -7.54 9.81
N TYR A 104 5.88 -6.55 9.88
CA TYR A 104 7.27 -6.68 9.43
C TYR A 104 8.01 -7.90 10.00
N LYS A 105 7.68 -8.31 11.24
CA LYS A 105 8.28 -9.49 11.90
C LYS A 105 8.06 -10.79 11.11
N TRP A 106 6.88 -10.94 10.48
CA TRP A 106 6.56 -12.07 9.61
C TRP A 106 7.48 -12.12 8.40
N TYR A 107 7.53 -10.99 7.67
CA TYR A 107 8.24 -10.88 6.40
C TYR A 107 9.75 -11.00 6.62
N GLU A 108 10.29 -10.37 7.66
CA GLU A 108 11.70 -10.51 8.04
C GLU A 108 12.05 -11.95 8.44
N LYS A 109 11.24 -12.58 9.32
CA LYS A 109 11.51 -13.94 9.79
C LYS A 109 11.49 -14.97 8.67
N ARG A 110 10.58 -14.79 7.70
CA ARG A 110 10.39 -15.70 6.56
C ARG A 110 11.18 -15.30 5.32
N LYS A 111 11.87 -14.14 5.34
CA LYS A 111 12.60 -13.57 4.19
C LYS A 111 11.71 -13.42 2.96
N ILE A 112 10.52 -12.88 3.16
CA ILE A 112 9.55 -12.60 2.09
C ILE A 112 9.74 -11.15 1.65
N GLU A 113 9.97 -10.94 0.35
CA GLU A 113 10.02 -9.61 -0.25
C GLU A 113 8.65 -8.94 -0.21
N VAL A 114 8.65 -7.63 0.00
CA VAL A 114 7.43 -6.82 0.17
C VAL A 114 7.40 -5.69 -0.86
N ALA A 115 6.22 -5.14 -1.13
CA ALA A 115 6.12 -3.99 -2.03
C ALA A 115 6.77 -2.75 -1.39
N PHE A 116 6.44 -2.49 -0.12
CA PHE A 116 7.10 -1.46 0.68
C PHE A 116 7.23 -1.95 2.14
N PRO A 117 8.44 -1.91 2.73
CA PRO A 117 8.66 -2.35 4.11
C PRO A 117 8.06 -1.36 5.12
N PHE A 118 7.99 -1.79 6.38
CA PHE A 118 7.70 -0.90 7.50
C PHE A 118 8.85 0.12 7.70
N GLY A 119 8.53 1.37 8.03
CA GLY A 119 9.50 2.47 8.23
C GLY A 119 9.70 3.37 7.02
#